data_AF-A0A151TEB3-F1
#
_entry.id   AF-A0A151TEB3-F1
#
_cell.length_a   1.000
_cell.length_b   1.000
_cell.length_c   1.000
_cell.angle_alpha   90.00
_cell.angle_beta   90.00
_cell.angle_gamma   90.00
#
_symmetry.space_group_name_H-M   'P 1'
#
loop_
_entity.id
_entity.type
_entity.pdbx_description
1 polymer ?
#
loop_
_entity_poly.entity_id
_entity_poly.type
_entity_poly.pdbx_seq_one_letter_code
_entity_poly.pdbx_strand_id
1 'polypeptide(L)'
;MELPIFEGEDAPSWIERIERYFCPRNINEQEKMEVVLVAMEGEALSWLQWWDSCTKNLTWKEFKEAILKRSQPTMVENSFEILLGINQEGTVREYRRQFEVLVGPLKINQPKYMSGILSMVSMRRFEQR
;
A
#
# COMPACT_ATOMS: atom_id res chain seq x y z
N MET A 1 10.60 -27.94 2.25
CA MET A 1 10.07 -26.57 2.12
C MET A 1 8.59 -26.61 2.41
N GLU A 2 8.19 -25.93 3.46
CA GLU A 2 6.80 -25.71 3.86
C GLU A 2 6.18 -24.58 3.04
N LEU A 3 4.85 -24.55 2.96
CA LEU A 3 4.10 -23.50 2.28
C LEU A 3 4.19 -22.20 3.09
N PRO A 4 4.74 -21.10 2.56
CA PRO A 4 4.80 -19.83 3.30
C PRO A 4 3.42 -19.17 3.38
N ILE A 5 2.97 -18.85 4.60
CA ILE A 5 1.72 -18.11 4.83
C ILE A 5 1.93 -16.60 4.65
N PHE A 6 0.92 -15.92 4.12
CA PHE A 6 0.86 -14.46 3.98
C PHE A 6 -0.33 -13.86 4.73
N GLU A 7 -0.03 -12.95 5.65
CA GLU A 7 -1.02 -12.25 6.48
C GLU A 7 -1.22 -10.78 6.06
N GLY A 8 -0.43 -10.26 5.12
CA GLY A 8 -0.55 -8.88 4.62
C GLY A 8 0.74 -8.07 4.58
N GLU A 9 1.80 -8.54 5.22
CA GLU A 9 3.07 -7.82 5.38
C GLU A 9 4.21 -8.39 4.52
N ASP A 10 5.10 -7.51 4.07
CA ASP A 10 6.32 -7.86 3.33
C ASP A 10 6.08 -8.79 2.12
N ALA A 11 5.20 -8.35 1.21
CA ALA A 11 4.90 -9.07 -0.02
C ALA A 11 6.12 -9.40 -0.90
N PRO A 12 7.15 -8.53 -1.05
CA PRO A 12 8.35 -8.89 -1.81
C PRO A 12 9.02 -10.16 -1.26
N SER A 13 9.27 -10.22 0.05
CA SER A 13 9.90 -11.39 0.67
C SER A 13 8.99 -12.62 0.65
N TRP A 14 7.67 -12.46 0.75
CA TRP A 14 6.75 -13.58 0.61
C TRP A 14 6.71 -14.14 -0.82
N ILE A 15 6.69 -13.30 -1.86
CA ILE A 15 6.75 -13.73 -3.26
C ILE A 15 8.01 -14.57 -3.52
N GLU A 16 9.16 -14.13 -3.00
CA GLU A 16 10.40 -14.89 -3.16
C GLU A 16 10.31 -16.28 -2.52
N ARG A 17 9.75 -16.36 -1.31
CA ARG A 17 9.57 -17.64 -0.58
C ARG A 17 8.62 -18.58 -1.32
N ILE A 18 7.50 -18.07 -1.84
CA ILE A 18 6.51 -18.93 -2.52
C ILE A 18 6.97 -19.37 -3.92
N GLU A 19 7.72 -18.54 -4.65
CA GLU A 19 8.35 -18.97 -5.91
C GLU A 19 9.39 -20.08 -5.68
N ARG A 20 10.16 -20.00 -4.57
CA ARG A 20 11.05 -21.10 -4.15
C ARG A 20 10.28 -22.37 -3.78
N TYR A 21 9.08 -22.24 -3.23
CA TYR A 21 8.19 -23.38 -2.97
C TYR A 21 7.71 -24.04 -4.27
N PHE A 22 7.40 -23.24 -5.30
CA PHE A 22 6.93 -23.71 -6.60
C PHE A 22 8.02 -24.37 -7.45
N CYS A 23 9.23 -23.80 -7.47
CA CYS A 23 10.32 -24.20 -8.36
C CYS A 23 10.60 -25.73 -8.40
N PRO A 24 10.79 -26.44 -7.27
CA PRO A 24 11.08 -27.87 -7.30
C PRO A 24 9.85 -28.74 -7.63
N ARG A 25 8.64 -28.18 -7.57
CA ARG A 25 7.37 -28.91 -7.74
C ARG A 25 6.78 -28.79 -9.14
N ASN A 26 7.37 -27.95 -10.00
CA ASN A 26 6.92 -27.69 -11.36
C ASN A 26 5.42 -27.35 -11.45
N ILE A 27 4.93 -26.56 -10.48
CA ILE A 27 3.53 -26.14 -10.40
C ILE A 27 3.21 -25.20 -11.56
N ASN A 28 2.16 -25.51 -12.33
CA ASN A 28 1.74 -24.69 -13.45
C ASN A 28 1.04 -23.39 -12.99
N GLU A 29 0.84 -22.42 -13.88
CA GLU A 29 0.28 -21.12 -13.46
C GLU A 29 -1.13 -21.19 -12.86
N GLN A 30 -1.96 -22.14 -13.30
CA GLN A 30 -3.32 -22.31 -12.77
C GLN A 30 -3.26 -22.88 -11.36
N GLU A 31 -2.46 -23.92 -11.14
CA GLU A 31 -2.24 -24.53 -9.83
C GLU A 31 -1.56 -23.56 -8.85
N LYS A 32 -0.71 -22.63 -9.32
CA LYS A 32 -0.09 -21.61 -8.46
C LYS A 32 -1.15 -20.76 -7.76
N MET A 33 -2.22 -20.37 -8.46
CA MET A 33 -3.29 -19.56 -7.88
C MET A 33 -4.08 -20.32 -6.81
N GLU A 34 -4.30 -21.63 -7.01
CA GLU A 34 -4.93 -22.50 -6.00
C GLU A 34 -4.07 -22.59 -4.72
N VAL A 35 -2.75 -22.74 -4.89
CA VAL A 35 -1.82 -22.75 -3.74
C VAL A 35 -1.80 -21.41 -3.02
N VAL A 36 -1.88 -20.30 -3.76
CA VAL A 36 -1.91 -18.95 -3.19
C VAL A 36 -3.15 -18.72 -2.35
N LEU A 37 -4.32 -19.21 -2.78
CA LEU A 37 -5.55 -19.13 -1.98
C LEU A 37 -5.39 -19.83 -0.62
N VAL A 38 -4.69 -20.97 -0.57
CA VAL A 38 -4.41 -21.71 0.67
C VAL A 38 -3.33 -21.02 1.53
N ALA A 39 -2.39 -20.34 0.89
CA ALA A 39 -1.28 -19.66 1.57
C ALA A 39 -1.68 -18.30 2.18
N MET A 40 -2.92 -17.86 1.99
CA MET A 40 -3.41 -16.55 2.44
C MET A 40 -4.22 -16.68 3.72
N GLU A 41 -3.93 -15.82 4.69
CA GLU A 41 -4.67 -15.76 5.95
C GLU A 41 -5.12 -14.33 6.27
N GLY A 42 -6.05 -14.22 7.22
CA GLY A 42 -6.54 -12.94 7.75
C GLY A 42 -7.10 -11.97 6.69
N GLU A 43 -6.68 -10.71 6.77
CA GLU A 43 -7.14 -9.65 5.86
C GLU A 43 -6.65 -9.86 4.42
N ALA A 44 -5.52 -10.53 4.23
CA ALA A 44 -5.00 -10.83 2.91
C ALA A 44 -5.88 -11.84 2.15
N LEU A 45 -6.40 -12.86 2.83
CA LEU A 45 -7.35 -13.81 2.25
C LEU A 45 -8.66 -13.13 1.84
N SER A 46 -9.20 -12.29 2.73
CA SER A 46 -10.45 -11.55 2.47
C SER A 46 -10.33 -10.67 1.22
N TRP A 47 -9.16 -10.04 1.05
CA TRP A 47 -8.85 -9.26 -0.15
C TRP A 47 -8.76 -10.11 -1.42
N LEU A 48 -8.04 -11.25 -1.35
CA LEU A 48 -7.87 -12.12 -2.51
C LEU A 48 -9.23 -12.65 -3.00
N GLN A 49 -10.12 -13.04 -2.09
CA GLN A 49 -11.48 -13.48 -2.42
C GLN A 49 -12.32 -12.37 -3.09
N TRP A 50 -12.24 -11.14 -2.57
CA TRP A 50 -12.88 -9.99 -3.21
C TRP A 50 -12.29 -9.72 -4.61
N TRP A 51 -10.96 -9.79 -4.73
CA TRP A 51 -10.27 -9.50 -5.99
C TRP A 51 -10.58 -10.55 -7.07
N ASP A 52 -10.66 -11.82 -6.69
CA ASP A 52 -11.09 -12.94 -7.55
C ASP A 52 -12.54 -12.77 -8.02
N SER A 53 -13.44 -12.32 -7.14
CA SER A 53 -14.84 -12.04 -7.52
C SER A 53 -14.99 -10.93 -8.57
N CYS A 54 -14.01 -10.02 -8.66
CA CYS A 54 -14.04 -8.85 -9.53
C CYS A 54 -13.31 -9.06 -10.86
N THR A 55 -12.49 -10.11 -11.00
CA THR A 55 -11.57 -10.28 -12.12
C THR A 55 -11.71 -11.66 -12.76
N LYS A 56 -11.96 -11.74 -14.06
CA LYS A 56 -12.05 -13.04 -14.76
C LYS A 56 -10.65 -13.50 -15.18
N ASN A 57 -10.26 -14.72 -14.78
CA ASN A 57 -9.02 -15.41 -15.15
C ASN A 57 -7.74 -14.76 -14.60
N LEU A 58 -7.59 -14.74 -13.28
CA LEU A 58 -6.39 -14.23 -12.61
C LEU A 58 -5.14 -15.03 -12.99
N THR A 59 -4.14 -14.34 -13.54
CA THR A 59 -2.82 -14.92 -13.76
C THR A 59 -1.90 -14.69 -12.56
N TRP A 60 -0.93 -15.58 -12.37
CA TRP A 60 0.10 -15.43 -11.33
C TRP A 60 0.85 -14.09 -11.44
N LYS A 61 1.07 -13.61 -12.68
CA LYS A 61 1.70 -12.32 -12.95
C LYS A 61 0.87 -11.16 -12.40
N GLU A 62 -0.42 -11.10 -12.73
CA GLU A 62 -1.32 -10.02 -12.28
C GLU A 62 -1.46 -10.02 -10.76
N PHE A 63 -1.49 -11.20 -10.15
CA PHE A 63 -1.53 -11.33 -8.71
C PHE A 63 -0.28 -10.73 -8.05
N LYS A 64 0.92 -11.03 -8.56
CA LYS A 64 2.17 -10.44 -8.04
C LYS A 64 2.18 -8.91 -8.13
N GLU A 65 1.69 -8.35 -9.23
CA GLU A 65 1.58 -6.90 -9.38
C GLU A 65 0.57 -6.30 -8.37
N ALA A 66 -0.57 -6.94 -8.20
CA ALA A 66 -1.63 -6.49 -7.30
C ALA A 66 -1.20 -6.52 -5.81
N ILE A 67 -0.58 -7.62 -5.37
CA ILE A 67 -0.14 -7.77 -3.97
C ILE A 67 1.02 -6.84 -3.63
N LEU A 68 1.96 -6.61 -4.57
CA LEU A 68 3.03 -5.64 -4.39
C LEU A 68 2.50 -4.21 -4.31
N LYS A 69 1.45 -3.89 -5.07
CA LYS A 69 0.80 -2.58 -5.01
C LYS A 69 0.02 -2.36 -3.71
N ARG A 70 -0.62 -3.42 -3.19
CA ARG A 70 -1.36 -3.38 -1.92
C ARG A 70 -0.43 -3.26 -0.72
N SER A 71 0.70 -3.97 -0.75
CA SER A 71 1.63 -4.06 0.39
C SER A 71 2.64 -2.91 0.42
N GLN A 72 2.65 -2.06 -0.62
CA GLN A 72 3.32 -0.77 -0.52
C GLN A 72 2.55 0.10 0.47
N PRO A 73 3.23 0.71 1.47
CA PRO A 73 2.66 1.85 2.16
C PRO A 73 2.23 2.82 1.06
N THR A 74 0.95 3.20 1.02
CA THR A 74 0.56 4.16 -0.01
C THR A 74 1.48 5.38 0.19
N MET A 75 2.17 5.84 -0.86
CA MET A 75 2.99 7.06 -0.75
C MET A 75 2.17 8.21 -0.15
N VAL A 76 0.85 8.14 -0.35
CA VAL A 76 -0.19 8.93 0.29
C VAL A 76 -0.14 8.79 1.83
N GLU A 77 -0.33 7.62 2.42
CA GLU A 77 -0.26 7.43 3.89
C GLU A 77 1.08 7.90 4.47
N ASN A 78 2.21 7.50 3.89
CA ASN A 78 3.52 7.88 4.40
C ASN A 78 3.75 9.41 4.31
N SER A 79 3.35 10.04 3.21
CA SER A 79 3.47 11.50 3.10
C SER A 79 2.46 12.25 3.97
N PHE A 80 1.27 11.70 4.21
CA PHE A 80 0.29 12.28 5.12
C PHE A 80 0.76 12.20 6.57
N GLU A 81 1.33 11.08 7.00
CA GLU A 81 1.95 10.93 8.32
C GLU A 81 3.12 11.91 8.50
N ILE A 82 3.98 12.04 7.49
CA ILE A 82 5.07 13.04 7.51
C ILE A 82 4.51 14.47 7.50
N LEU A 83 3.46 14.76 6.72
CA LEU A 83 2.77 16.06 6.71
C LEU A 83 2.07 16.36 8.04
N LEU A 84 1.56 15.36 8.75
CA LEU A 84 1.00 15.51 10.08
C LEU A 84 2.10 15.84 11.10
N GLY A 85 3.30 15.29 10.91
CA GLY A 85 4.47 15.49 11.77
C GLY A 85 5.22 16.82 11.59
N ILE A 86 5.04 17.55 10.49
CA ILE A 86 5.71 18.84 10.33
C ILE A 86 5.11 19.90 11.28
N ASN A 87 5.99 20.59 12.00
CA ASN A 87 5.65 21.74 12.85
C ASN A 87 6.46 22.96 12.40
N GLN A 88 5.84 24.14 12.47
CA GLN A 88 6.54 25.38 12.13
C GLN A 88 7.48 25.77 13.29
N GLU A 89 8.73 25.31 13.22
CA GLU A 89 9.78 25.70 14.17
C GLU A 89 10.54 26.97 13.73
N GLY A 90 10.34 27.42 12.49
CA GLY A 90 11.02 28.55 11.88
C GLY A 90 10.10 29.52 11.13
N THR A 91 10.62 30.15 10.08
CA THR A 91 9.81 31.10 9.29
C THR A 91 8.72 30.40 8.48
N VAL A 92 7.61 31.09 8.23
CA VAL A 92 6.50 30.61 7.38
C VAL A 92 6.98 30.17 5.99
N ARG A 93 8.04 30.81 5.47
CA ARG A 93 8.63 30.48 4.17
C ARG A 93 9.31 29.11 4.17
N GLU A 94 9.99 28.76 5.26
CA GLU A 94 10.66 27.45 5.39
C GLU A 94 9.64 26.33 5.57
N TYR A 95 8.61 26.56 6.38
CA TYR A 95 7.47 25.64 6.51
C TYR A 95 6.79 25.41 5.15
N ARG A 96 6.52 26.47 4.38
CA ARG A 96 5.93 26.36 3.04
C ARG A 96 6.80 25.53 2.10
N ARG A 97 8.11 25.73 2.12
CA ARG A 97 9.06 24.97 1.27
C ARG A 97 9.03 23.47 1.61
N GLN A 98 9.03 23.12 2.89
CA GLN A 98 8.95 21.72 3.34
C GLN A 98 7.62 21.08 2.93
N PHE A 99 6.52 21.82 3.11
CA PHE A 99 5.19 21.38 2.68
C PHE A 99 5.10 21.15 1.16
N GLU A 100 5.61 22.07 0.34
CA GLU A 100 5.59 21.97 -1.12
C GLU A 100 6.41 20.76 -1.64
N VAL A 101 7.55 20.46 -1.01
CA VAL A 101 8.38 19.27 -1.33
C VAL A 101 7.63 17.97 -1.04
N LEU A 102 6.90 17.91 0.08
CA LEU A 102 6.14 16.72 0.49
C LEU A 102 4.86 16.52 -0.34
N VAL A 103 4.23 17.61 -0.76
CA VAL A 103 2.99 17.61 -1.56
C VAL A 103 3.24 17.40 -3.05
N GLY A 104 4.38 17.83 -3.59
CA GLY A 104 4.71 17.73 -5.02
C GLY A 104 4.54 16.32 -5.61
N PRO A 105 5.07 15.26 -4.98
CA PRO A 105 4.92 13.88 -5.43
C PRO A 105 3.50 13.32 -5.34
N LEU A 106 2.63 13.91 -4.51
CA LEU A 106 1.30 13.36 -4.19
C LEU A 106 0.25 13.52 -5.29
N LYS A 107 0.55 14.24 -6.39
CA LYS A 107 -0.39 14.51 -7.49
C LYS A 107 -1.81 14.79 -6.97
N ILE A 108 -1.96 15.80 -6.10
CA ILE A 108 -3.17 16.16 -5.32
C ILE A 108 -4.37 16.63 -6.17
N ASN A 109 -4.49 16.15 -7.41
CA ASN A 109 -5.63 16.41 -8.29
C ASN A 109 -6.87 15.57 -7.94
N GLN A 110 -6.87 14.88 -6.80
CA GLN A 110 -7.98 14.08 -6.29
C GLN A 110 -8.70 14.88 -5.18
N PRO A 111 -9.97 15.32 -5.39
CA PRO A 111 -10.69 16.23 -4.49
C PRO A 111 -10.76 15.79 -3.03
N LYS A 112 -10.77 14.47 -2.79
CA LYS A 112 -10.80 13.87 -1.45
C LYS A 112 -9.61 14.24 -0.55
N TYR A 113 -8.45 14.53 -1.12
CA TYR A 113 -7.24 14.86 -0.34
C TYR A 113 -7.13 16.37 -0.06
N MET A 114 -7.73 17.22 -0.90
CA MET A 114 -7.73 18.68 -0.74
C MET A 114 -8.53 19.12 0.48
N SER A 115 -9.68 18.48 0.74
CA SER A 115 -10.55 18.83 1.87
C SER A 115 -9.89 18.51 3.22
N GLY A 116 -9.17 17.39 3.33
CA GLY A 116 -8.42 17.02 4.53
C GLY A 116 -7.25 17.96 4.83
N ILE A 117 -6.51 18.37 3.79
CA ILE A 117 -5.37 19.30 3.97
C ILE A 117 -5.86 20.69 4.40
N LEU A 118 -6.96 21.19 3.82
CA LEU A 118 -7.52 22.50 4.17
C LEU A 118 -8.14 22.53 5.57
N SER A 119 -8.76 21.43 6.02
CA SER A 119 -9.27 21.32 7.39
C SER A 119 -8.12 21.28 8.40
N MET A 120 -7.03 20.54 8.14
CA MET A 120 -5.85 20.47 9.03
C MET A 120 -5.13 21.82 9.17
N VAL A 121 -4.98 22.57 8.08
CA VAL A 121 -4.40 23.94 8.10
C VAL A 121 -5.32 24.91 8.86
N SER A 122 -6.63 24.70 8.81
CA SER A 122 -7.61 25.54 9.52
C SER A 122 -7.67 25.21 11.00
N MET A 123 -7.53 23.94 11.40
CA MET A 123 -7.60 23.48 12.79
C MET A 123 -6.41 24.00 13.62
N ARG A 124 -5.19 23.99 13.09
CA ARG A 124 -4.00 24.53 13.81
C ARG A 124 -4.00 26.06 13.93
N ARG A 125 -4.76 26.79 13.11
CA ARG A 125 -4.99 28.24 13.29
C ARG A 125 -5.88 28.56 14.49
N PHE A 126 -6.66 27.59 14.99
CA PHE A 126 -7.53 27.77 16.17
C PHE A 126 -6.83 27.42 17.48
N GLU A 127 -5.79 26.58 17.47
CA GLU A 127 -5.05 26.21 18.70
C GLU A 127 -3.97 27.22 19.13
N GLN A 128 -3.75 28.29 18.36
CA GLN A 128 -2.83 29.39 18.72
C GLN A 128 -3.54 30.74 18.94
N ARG A 129 -4.80 30.73 19.37
CA ARG A 129 -5.51 31.92 19.83
C ARG A 129 -6.00 31.77 21.26
#